data_AF-A0A0K8VVQ5-F1
#
_entry.id   AF-A0A0K8VVQ5-F1
#
_cell.length_a   1.000
_cell.length_b   1.000
_cell.length_c   1.000
_cell.angle_alpha   90.00
_cell.angle_beta   90.00
_cell.angle_gamma   90.00
#
_symmetry.space_group_name_H-M   'P 1'
#
loop_
_entity.id
_entity.type
_entity.pdbx_description
1 polymer ?
#
loop_
_entity_poly.entity_id
_entity_poly.type
_entity_poly.pdbx_seq_one_letter_code
_entity_poly.pdbx_strand_id
1 'polypeptide(L)'
;MTNPDIPTRQNPATREWLHWLVVNIPGTDLAKGYVLDPYIGPLNPKESGLVRNVFLVFKQLGKQEFDEPILNNTNVAGHERFSSKGFAKKYDMELVAGNIFQSRWDEYVTLLHKQFGIIK
;
A
#
# COMPACT_ATOMS: atom_id res chain seq x y z
N MET A 1 -1.96 1.85 3.00
CA MET A 1 -2.59 2.24 1.72
C MET A 1 -2.38 1.12 0.73
N THR A 2 -3.41 0.73 -0.01
CA THR A 2 -3.36 -0.41 -0.94
C THR A 2 -4.09 -0.11 -2.24
N ASN A 3 -3.67 -0.72 -3.35
CA ASN A 3 -4.28 -0.57 -4.67
C ASN A 3 -4.77 -1.92 -5.22
N PRO A 4 -6.10 -2.11 -5.36
CA PRO A 4 -6.68 -3.38 -5.82
C PRO A 4 -6.71 -3.54 -7.36
N ASP A 5 -6.24 -2.55 -8.11
CA ASP A 5 -6.44 -2.42 -9.56
C ASP A 5 -5.14 -2.63 -10.37
N ILE A 6 -4.03 -3.07 -9.77
CA ILE A 6 -2.75 -3.24 -10.50
C ILE A 6 -2.67 -4.62 -11.18
N PRO A 7 -2.21 -4.70 -12.45
CA PRO A 7 -1.79 -3.60 -13.33
C PRO A 7 -2.96 -2.80 -13.94
N THR A 8 -4.12 -3.44 -14.15
CA THR A 8 -5.34 -2.75 -14.59
C THR A 8 -6.55 -3.27 -13.82
N ARG A 9 -7.59 -2.44 -13.69
CA ARG A 9 -8.82 -2.81 -12.98
C ARG A 9 -9.53 -4.01 -13.62
N GLN A 10 -9.42 -4.17 -14.92
CA GLN A 10 -10.01 -5.27 -15.68
C GLN A 10 -9.24 -6.58 -15.49
N ASN A 11 -7.91 -6.52 -15.34
CA ASN A 11 -7.06 -7.68 -15.09
C ASN A 11 -6.04 -7.41 -13.96
N PRO A 12 -6.50 -7.39 -12.69
CA PRO A 12 -5.69 -6.96 -11.56
C PRO A 12 -4.80 -8.10 -11.02
N ALA A 13 -3.89 -8.60 -11.84
CA ALA A 13 -3.12 -9.82 -11.60
C ALA A 13 -2.20 -9.78 -10.35
N THR A 14 -1.77 -8.59 -9.94
CA THR A 14 -0.86 -8.39 -8.79
C THR A 14 -1.55 -7.71 -7.61
N ARG A 15 -2.89 -7.67 -7.60
CA ARG A 15 -3.64 -7.09 -6.49
C ARG A 15 -3.42 -7.86 -5.17
N GLU A 16 -3.44 -7.20 -4.03
CA GLU A 16 -3.40 -5.74 -3.89
C GLU A 16 -1.93 -5.27 -3.90
N TRP A 17 -1.66 -4.08 -4.45
CA TRP A 17 -0.33 -3.49 -4.36
C TRP A 17 -0.24 -2.61 -3.11
N LEU A 18 0.68 -2.93 -2.19
CA LEU A 18 0.86 -2.24 -0.93
C LEU A 18 1.71 -0.98 -1.12
N HIS A 19 1.12 0.18 -0.83
CA HIS A 19 1.78 1.48 -0.94
C HIS A 19 2.36 2.01 0.36
N TRP A 20 1.83 1.57 1.50
CA TRP A 20 2.19 2.09 2.81
C TRP A 20 1.61 1.23 3.93
N LEU A 21 2.42 0.88 4.92
CA LEU A 21 1.97 0.11 6.09
C LEU A 21 2.64 0.63 7.36
N VAL A 22 1.82 1.13 8.28
CA VAL A 22 2.24 1.60 9.60
C VAL A 22 1.36 0.93 10.64
N VAL A 23 1.98 0.36 11.66
CA VAL A 23 1.33 -0.40 12.73
C VAL A 23 1.65 0.21 14.09
N ASN A 24 0.98 -0.23 15.15
CA ASN A 24 1.23 0.23 16.52
C ASN A 24 1.15 1.77 16.69
N ILE A 25 0.25 2.43 15.94
CA ILE A 25 0.03 3.88 16.03
C ILE A 25 -0.69 4.19 17.35
N PRO A 26 -0.13 5.03 18.25
CA PRO A 26 -0.83 5.45 19.45
C PRO A 26 -1.87 6.53 19.11
N GLY A 27 -3.15 6.16 19.13
CA GLY A 27 -4.26 7.05 18.80
C GLY A 27 -4.18 7.47 17.32
N THR A 28 -3.98 8.77 17.07
CA THR A 28 -3.83 9.34 15.72
C THR A 28 -2.41 9.84 15.43
N ASP A 29 -1.46 9.62 16.35
CA ASP A 29 -0.08 10.07 16.22
C ASP A 29 0.73 9.11 15.33
N LEU A 30 0.49 9.22 14.02
CA LEU A 30 1.11 8.41 12.98
C LEU A 30 2.64 8.40 13.06
N ALA A 31 3.27 9.50 13.48
CA ALA A 31 4.72 9.64 13.56
C ALA A 31 5.35 8.72 14.61
N LYS A 32 4.56 8.24 15.59
CA LYS A 32 4.98 7.28 16.61
C LYS A 32 4.65 5.82 16.24
N GLY A 33 4.03 5.59 15.10
CA GLY A 33 3.79 4.25 14.58
C GLY A 33 5.08 3.56 14.12
N TYR A 34 5.03 2.24 14.04
CA TYR A 34 6.09 1.43 13.47
C TYR A 34 5.85 1.21 11.97
N VAL A 35 6.78 1.68 11.14
CA VAL A 35 6.66 1.61 9.68
C VAL A 35 7.18 0.27 9.18
N LEU A 36 6.28 -0.59 8.70
CA LEU A 36 6.64 -1.85 8.04
C LEU A 36 6.91 -1.66 6.55
N ASP A 37 6.16 -0.75 5.92
CA ASP A 37 6.37 -0.36 4.54
C ASP A 37 6.30 1.17 4.43
N PRO A 38 7.40 1.87 4.12
CA PRO A 38 7.38 3.32 3.95
C PRO A 38 6.49 3.76 2.79
N TYR A 39 6.02 4.99 2.82
CA TYR A 39 5.09 5.48 1.79
C TYR A 39 5.73 5.50 0.40
N ILE A 40 5.06 4.88 -0.56
CA ILE A 40 5.30 4.99 -1.99
C ILE A 40 4.02 5.51 -2.65
N GLY A 41 4.14 6.61 -3.40
CA GLY A 41 3.01 7.18 -4.15
C GLY A 41 2.45 6.24 -5.23
N PRO A 42 1.35 6.61 -5.90
CA PRO A 42 0.79 5.82 -6.99
C PRO A 42 1.80 5.63 -8.14
N LEU A 43 2.25 4.39 -8.39
CA LEU A 43 3.19 4.01 -9.46
C LEU A 43 2.46 3.49 -10.71
N ASN A 44 1.32 4.12 -11.04
CA ASN A 44 0.34 3.58 -11.98
C ASN A 44 0.93 3.34 -13.38
N PRO A 45 0.79 2.12 -13.96
CA PRO A 45 1.11 1.89 -15.37
C PRO A 45 0.33 2.83 -16.29
N LYS A 46 0.90 3.20 -17.44
CA LYS A 46 0.27 4.18 -18.36
C LYS A 46 -1.08 3.70 -18.88
N GLU A 47 -1.21 2.40 -19.09
CA GLU A 47 -2.39 1.68 -19.56
C GLU A 47 -3.42 1.39 -18.47
N SER A 48 -3.12 1.67 -17.20
CA SER A 48 -4.00 1.31 -16.07
C SER A 48 -5.30 2.12 -16.00
N GLY A 49 -5.34 3.28 -16.67
CA GLY A 49 -6.46 4.21 -16.59
C GLY A 49 -6.60 4.82 -15.18
N LEU A 50 -7.84 5.00 -14.71
CA LEU A 50 -8.10 5.43 -13.34
C LEU A 50 -8.10 4.23 -12.39
N VAL A 51 -7.16 4.22 -11.44
CA VAL A 51 -7.04 3.19 -10.41
C VAL A 51 -7.40 3.72 -9.03
N ARG A 52 -7.84 2.83 -8.15
CA ARG A 52 -8.21 3.12 -6.76
C ARG A 52 -6.99 3.01 -5.85
N ASN A 53 -6.79 4.01 -5.00
CA ASN A 53 -5.89 3.94 -3.86
C ASN A 53 -6.72 4.01 -2.59
N VAL A 54 -6.65 2.96 -1.78
CA VAL A 54 -7.50 2.78 -0.61
C VAL A 54 -6.67 2.94 0.66
N PHE A 55 -7.09 3.87 1.51
CA PHE A 55 -6.64 3.96 2.90
C PHE A 55 -7.60 3.15 3.77
N LEU A 56 -7.04 2.30 4.61
CA LEU A 56 -7.78 1.50 5.58
C LEU A 56 -7.10 1.70 6.93
N VAL A 57 -7.91 1.91 7.97
CA VAL A 57 -7.45 2.01 9.35
C VAL A 57 -8.08 0.87 10.13
N PHE A 58 -7.23 0.05 10.72
CA PHE A 58 -7.65 -1.08 11.54
C PHE A 58 -7.32 -0.79 13.01
N LYS A 59 -8.26 -1.09 13.90
CA LYS A 59 -8.08 -1.01 15.34
C LYS A 59 -7.42 -2.29 15.83
N GLN A 60 -6.31 -2.12 16.54
CA GLN A 60 -5.62 -3.19 17.27
C GLN A 60 -6.21 -3.34 18.68
N LEU A 61 -6.20 -4.56 19.23
CA LEU A 61 -6.57 -4.82 20.63
C LEU A 61 -5.53 -4.27 21.63
N GLY A 62 -4.30 -4.06 21.18
CA GLY A 62 -3.18 -3.52 21.94
C GLY A 62 -1.95 -3.35 21.06
N LYS A 63 -0.80 -3.08 21.67
CA LYS A 63 0.49 -3.14 20.96
C LYS A 63 0.76 -4.61 20.58
N GLN A 64 1.10 -4.87 19.33
CA GLN A 64 1.33 -6.22 18.80
C GLN A 64 2.70 -6.31 18.14
N GLU A 65 3.22 -7.53 18.01
CA GLU A 65 4.40 -7.83 17.21
C GLU A 65 3.96 -8.30 15.82
N PHE A 66 4.72 -7.90 14.80
CA PHE A 66 4.44 -8.16 13.39
C PHE A 66 5.65 -8.87 12.78
N ASP A 67 5.43 -10.02 12.16
CA ASP A 67 6.45 -10.88 11.53
C ASP A 67 6.55 -10.63 10.01
N GLU A 68 5.86 -9.62 9.48
CA GLU A 68 6.03 -9.18 8.10
C GLU A 68 7.45 -8.65 7.85
N PRO A 69 7.96 -8.83 6.61
CA PRO A 69 9.20 -8.20 6.21
C PRO A 69 9.06 -6.67 6.26
N ILE A 70 10.12 -5.99 6.67
CA ILE A 70 10.23 -4.54 6.52
C ILE A 70 10.60 -4.25 5.07
N LEU A 71 9.73 -3.54 4.36
CA LEU A 71 9.94 -3.12 2.98
C LEU A 71 10.66 -1.75 2.92
N ASN A 72 11.12 -1.37 1.73
CA ASN A 72 11.74 -0.08 1.48
C ASN A 72 11.06 0.65 0.33
N ASN A 73 11.27 1.96 0.23
CA ASN A 73 10.76 2.80 -0.85
C ASN A 73 11.82 3.06 -1.93
N THR A 74 12.70 2.09 -2.21
CA THR A 74 13.71 2.18 -3.28
C THR A 74 13.59 1.09 -4.34
N ASN A 75 12.71 0.10 -4.16
CA ASN A 75 12.37 -0.90 -5.17
C ASN A 75 10.89 -1.31 -5.06
N VAL A 76 10.38 -2.09 -6.01
CA VAL A 76 8.96 -2.48 -6.05
C VAL A 76 8.67 -3.93 -5.67
N ALA A 77 9.69 -4.72 -5.33
CA ALA A 77 9.52 -6.13 -5.00
C ALA A 77 8.92 -6.32 -3.61
N GLY A 78 7.96 -7.24 -3.49
CA GLY A 78 7.31 -7.57 -2.21
C GLY A 78 6.08 -6.72 -1.89
N HIS A 79 5.77 -5.72 -2.71
CA HIS A 79 4.57 -4.90 -2.58
C HIS A 79 3.35 -5.54 -3.26
N GLU A 80 3.58 -6.45 -4.21
CA GLU A 80 2.54 -7.16 -4.94
C GLU A 80 1.82 -8.22 -4.10
N ARG A 81 0.58 -8.53 -4.48
CA ARG A 81 -0.23 -9.63 -3.90
C ARG A 81 -0.46 -9.50 -2.39
N PHE A 82 -0.38 -8.28 -1.86
CA PHE A 82 -0.78 -8.00 -0.50
C PHE A 82 -2.29 -8.25 -0.32
N SER A 83 -2.68 -8.64 0.89
CA SER A 83 -4.08 -8.85 1.25
C SER A 83 -4.39 -8.09 2.53
N SER A 84 -4.96 -6.89 2.41
CA SER A 84 -5.39 -6.09 3.58
C SER A 84 -6.32 -6.87 4.50
N LYS A 85 -7.26 -7.64 3.92
CA LYS A 85 -8.15 -8.53 4.66
C LYS A 85 -7.41 -9.67 5.36
N GLY A 86 -6.45 -10.29 4.68
CA GLY A 86 -5.64 -11.37 5.25
C GLY A 86 -4.78 -10.88 6.41
N PHE A 87 -4.14 -9.73 6.24
CA PHE A 87 -3.33 -9.05 7.25
C PHE A 87 -4.17 -8.69 8.49
N ALA A 88 -5.33 -8.05 8.30
CA ALA A 88 -6.23 -7.72 9.40
C ALA A 88 -6.70 -8.97 10.17
N LYS A 89 -7.02 -10.06 9.45
CA LYS A 89 -7.41 -11.33 10.06
C LYS A 89 -6.26 -11.99 10.83
N LYS A 90 -5.03 -11.93 10.33
CA LYS A 90 -3.85 -12.52 10.99
C LYS A 90 -3.60 -11.95 12.38
N TYR A 91 -3.87 -10.66 12.57
CA TYR A 91 -3.62 -9.91 13.82
C TYR A 91 -4.88 -9.53 14.59
N ASP A 92 -6.01 -10.19 14.30
CA ASP A 92 -7.31 -9.97 14.95
C ASP A 92 -7.69 -8.47 15.04
N MET A 93 -7.58 -7.77 13.91
CA MET A 93 -7.84 -6.33 13.83
C MET A 93 -9.18 -6.03 13.16
N GLU A 94 -9.86 -5.00 13.66
CA GLU A 94 -11.17 -4.56 13.18
C GLU A 94 -11.03 -3.33 12.28
N LEU A 95 -11.68 -3.32 11.11
CA LEU A 95 -11.72 -2.14 10.25
C LEU A 95 -12.58 -1.03 10.89
N VAL A 96 -12.00 0.14 11.16
CA VAL A 96 -12.70 1.26 11.81
C VAL A 96 -12.86 2.49 10.94
N ALA A 97 -12.03 2.65 9.91
CA ALA A 97 -12.19 3.73 8.94
C ALA A 97 -11.60 3.35 7.58
N GLY A 98 -12.09 4.00 6.54
CA GLY A 98 -11.55 3.89 5.20
C GLY A 98 -11.76 5.18 4.43
N ASN A 99 -10.86 5.44 3.49
CA ASN A 99 -11.01 6.52 2.51
C ASN A 99 -10.40 6.08 1.18
N ILE A 100 -10.79 6.73 0.09
CA ILE A 100 -10.38 6.38 -1.26
C ILE A 100 -10.09 7.63 -2.07
N PHE A 101 -9.04 7.58 -2.87
CA PHE A 101 -8.87 8.50 -3.99
C PHE A 101 -8.55 7.71 -5.25
N GLN A 102 -8.77 8.34 -6.40
CA GLN A 102 -8.38 7.77 -7.69
C GLN A 102 -7.24 8.57 -8.28
N SER A 103 -6.37 7.86 -9.00
CA SER A 103 -5.26 8.46 -9.74
C SER A 103 -5.10 7.72 -11.06
N ARG A 104 -4.39 8.35 -11.99
CA ARG A 104 -3.97 7.75 -13.25
C ARG A 104 -2.49 8.07 -13.46
N TRP A 105 -1.90 7.50 -14.51
CA TRP A 105 -0.56 7.88 -14.92
C TRP A 105 -0.47 9.38 -15.27
N ASP A 106 0.66 9.99 -14.92
CA ASP A 106 1.12 11.31 -15.35
C ASP A 106 2.63 11.28 -15.61
N GLU A 107 3.22 12.42 -16.00
CA GLU A 107 4.64 12.53 -16.31
C GLU A 107 5.55 12.27 -15.09
N TYR A 108 5.06 12.51 -13.87
CA TYR A 108 5.83 12.28 -12.65
C TYR A 108 6.02 10.78 -12.38
N VAL A 109 5.03 9.95 -12.73
CA VAL A 109 5.15 8.48 -12.62
C VAL A 109 6.32 7.94 -13.44
N THR A 110 6.64 8.54 -14.59
CA THR A 110 7.82 8.14 -15.38
C THR A 110 9.14 8.39 -14.63
N LEU A 111 9.23 9.49 -13.87
CA LEU A 111 10.40 9.78 -13.04
C LEU A 111 10.55 8.74 -11.93
N LEU A 112 9.43 8.39 -11.29
CA LEU A 112 9.41 7.34 -10.27
C LEU A 112 9.80 5.98 -10.87
N HIS A 113 9.23 5.58 -12.00
CA HIS A 113 9.58 4.30 -12.64
C HIS A 113 11.08 4.19 -12.95
N LYS A 114 11.75 5.29 -13.33
CA LYS A 114 13.21 5.31 -13.48
C LYS A 114 13.94 5.19 -12.15
N GLN A 115 13.52 5.93 -11.12
CA GLN A 115 14.09 5.87 -9.77
C GLN A 115 14.01 4.45 -9.18
N PHE A 116 12.90 3.76 -9.44
CA PHE A 116 12.62 2.40 -8.97
C PHE A 116 13.13 1.29 -9.90
N GLY A 117 13.81 1.63 -11.01
CA GLY A 117 14.36 0.66 -11.95
C GLY A 117 13.33 -0.15 -12.74
N ILE A 118 12.07 0.31 -12.78
CA ILE A 118 10.98 -0.32 -13.57
C ILE A 118 11.22 -0.11 -15.07
N ILE A 119 11.70 1.08 -15.44
CA ILE A 119 12.07 1.43 -16.81
C ILE A 119 13.50 1.98 -16.83
N LYS A 120 14.21 1.76 -17.95
CA LYS A 120 15.57 2.26 -18.17
C LYS A 120 15.58 3.68 -18.73
#